data_AF-A0AAW4Q7H7-F1
#
_entry.id   AF-A0AAW4Q7H7-F1
#
_cell.length_a   1.000
_cell.length_b   1.000
_cell.length_c   1.000
_cell.angle_alpha   90.00
_cell.angle_beta   90.00
_cell.angle_gamma   90.00
#
_symmetry.space_group_name_H-M   'P 1'
#
loop_
_entity.id
_entity.type
_entity.pdbx_description
1 polymer ?
#
loop_
_entity_poly.entity_id
_entity_poly.type
_entity_poly.pdbx_seq_one_letter_code
_entity_poly.pdbx_strand_id
1 'polypeptide(L)' 'MSKQTIAEHRTEIQAAIERAEPAFGHVTPVSGQRWLNAAKQLEAEKKVRVIGAHSSRSDWYVCIPPGATWDYERQAFSR' A
#
# COMPACT_ATOMS: atom_id res chain seq x y z
N MET A 1 -10.49 -17.46 12.32
CA MET A 1 -9.79 -16.26 11.82
C MET A 1 -10.72 -15.58 10.83
N SER A 2 -11.16 -14.34 11.11
CA SER A 2 -12.02 -13.59 10.17
C SER A 2 -11.21 -13.28 8.91
N LYS A 3 -11.67 -13.75 7.75
CA LYS A 3 -11.04 -13.42 6.46
C LYS A 3 -11.56 -12.05 6.04
N GLN A 4 -10.82 -10.98 6.35
CA GLN A 4 -11.13 -9.67 5.81
C GLN A 4 -11.25 -9.73 4.27
N THR A 5 -12.25 -9.00 3.79
CA THR A 5 -12.65 -8.86 2.39
C THR A 5 -11.85 -7.74 1.72
N ILE A 6 -11.85 -7.73 0.39
CA ILE A 6 -11.20 -6.66 -0.39
C ILE A 6 -11.84 -5.29 -0.07
N ALA A 7 -13.15 -5.24 0.19
CA ALA A 7 -13.85 -4.02 0.53
C ALA A 7 -13.39 -3.43 1.88
N GLU A 8 -13.17 -4.27 2.89
CA GLU A 8 -12.65 -3.83 4.19
C GLU A 8 -11.25 -3.23 4.05
N HIS A 9 -10.36 -3.90 3.30
CA HIS A 9 -9.02 -3.39 3.04
C HIS A 9 -9.02 -2.08 2.25
N ARG A 10 -9.95 -1.89 1.30
CA ARG A 10 -10.11 -0.60 0.61
C ARG A 10 -10.42 0.53 1.58
N THR A 11 -11.35 0.31 2.51
CA THR A 11 -11.72 1.31 3.52
C THR A 11 -10.55 1.62 4.44
N GLU A 12 -9.81 0.61 4.90
CA GLU A 12 -8.62 0.78 5.75
C GLU A 12 -7.53 1.63 5.07
N ILE A 13 -7.19 1.27 3.83
CA ILE A 13 -6.17 1.99 3.04
C ILE A 13 -6.64 3.43 2.84
N GLN A 14 -7.88 3.63 2.38
CA GLN A 14 -8.38 4.98 2.11
C GLN A 14 -8.42 5.83 3.38
N ALA A 15 -8.86 5.29 4.51
CA ALA A 15 -8.89 6.00 5.79
C ALA A 15 -7.50 6.35 6.32
N ALA A 16 -6.47 5.54 6.06
CA ALA A 16 -5.07 5.89 6.38
C ALA A 16 -4.60 7.07 5.53
N ILE A 17 -4.87 7.03 4.22
CA ILE A 17 -4.45 8.07 3.27
C ILE A 17 -5.18 9.39 3.51
N GLU A 18 -6.46 9.36 3.88
CA GLU A 18 -7.23 10.55 4.28
C GLU A 18 -6.66 11.22 5.53
N ARG A 19 -5.99 10.46 6.41
CA ARG A 19 -5.24 10.98 7.56
C ARG A 19 -3.81 11.45 7.21
N ALA A 20 -3.46 11.45 5.93
CA ALA A 20 -2.11 11.69 5.41
C ALA A 20 -1.05 10.71 5.95
N GLU A 21 -1.46 9.52 6.36
CA GLU A 21 -0.58 8.46 6.84
C GLU A 21 -0.28 7.46 5.71
N PRO A 22 0.99 7.06 5.51
CA PRO A 22 1.31 5.99 4.57
C PRO A 22 0.78 4.65 5.06
N ALA A 23 0.23 3.86 4.13
CA ALA A 23 -0.33 2.55 4.43
C ALA A 23 0.61 1.45 3.88
N PHE A 24 1.22 0.67 4.77
CA PHE A 24 2.20 -0.36 4.41
C PHE A 24 1.55 -1.72 4.23
N GLY A 25 1.97 -2.45 3.20
CA GLY A 25 1.49 -3.81 2.95
C GLY A 25 2.62 -4.76 2.52
N HIS A 26 2.43 -6.05 2.81
CA HIS A 26 3.33 -7.14 2.43
C HIS A 26 2.57 -8.12 1.54
N VAL A 27 3.09 -8.49 0.37
CA VAL A 27 2.36 -9.27 -0.65
C VAL A 27 2.30 -10.77 -0.34
N THR A 28 3.31 -11.32 0.36
CA THR A 28 3.52 -12.77 0.49
C THR A 28 2.38 -13.56 1.16
N PRO A 29 1.63 -13.07 2.18
CA PRO A 29 0.44 -13.78 2.66
C PRO A 29 -0.76 -13.55 1.72
N VAL A 30 -1.71 -14.50 1.67
CA VAL A 30 -2.97 -14.35 0.89
C VAL A 30 -3.74 -13.08 1.25
N SER A 31 -3.73 -12.67 2.52
CA SER A 31 -4.29 -11.39 2.97
C SER A 31 -3.54 -10.20 2.34
N GLY A 32 -2.22 -10.29 2.24
CA GLY A 32 -1.34 -9.33 1.58
C GLY A 32 -1.66 -9.11 0.11
N GLN A 33 -1.89 -10.20 -0.63
CA GLN A 33 -2.31 -10.14 -2.03
C GLN A 33 -3.68 -9.47 -2.20
N ARG A 34 -4.62 -9.71 -1.27
CA ARG A 34 -5.94 -9.05 -1.27
C ARG A 34 -5.82 -7.56 -0.98
N TRP A 35 -4.93 -7.19 -0.06
CA TRP A 35 -4.63 -5.80 0.29
C TRP A 35 -3.98 -5.06 -0.88
N LEU A 36 -3.09 -5.73 -1.64
CA LEU A 36 -2.50 -5.18 -2.85
C LEU A 36 -3.56 -4.98 -3.95
N ASN A 37 -4.48 -5.93 -4.11
CA ASN A 37 -5.58 -5.80 -5.05
C ASN A 37 -6.52 -4.63 -4.68
N ALA A 38 -6.79 -4.42 -3.39
CA ALA A 38 -7.53 -3.26 -2.89
C ALA A 38 -6.79 -1.95 -3.21
N ALA A 39 -5.49 -1.88 -2.92
CA ALA A 39 -4.65 -0.72 -3.20
C ALA A 39 -4.62 -0.37 -4.71
N LYS A 40 -4.46 -1.37 -5.58
CA LYS A 40 -4.48 -1.19 -7.05
C LYS A 40 -5.83 -0.70 -7.56
N GLN A 41 -6.95 -1.14 -6.98
CA GLN A 41 -8.27 -0.59 -7.33
C GLN A 41 -8.37 0.89 -6.96
N LEU A 42 -7.87 1.28 -5.77
CA LEU A 42 -7.86 2.68 -5.34
C LEU A 42 -6.91 3.54 -6.19
N GLU A 43 -5.79 2.98 -6.66
CA GLU A 43 -4.86 3.65 -7.56
C GLU A 43 -5.48 3.91 -8.94
N ALA A 44 -6.21 2.92 -9.49
CA ALA A 44 -6.97 3.10 -10.73
C ALA A 44 -8.04 4.21 -10.60
N GLU A 45 -8.61 4.36 -9.39
CA GLU A 45 -9.53 5.45 -9.03
C GLU A 45 -8.81 6.79 -8.72
N LYS A 46 -7.47 6.83 -8.82
CA LYS A 46 -6.63 7.99 -8.48
C LYS A 46 -6.77 8.47 -7.03
N LYS A 47 -7.24 7.61 -6.12
CA LYS A 47 -7.41 7.93 -4.69
C LYS A 47 -6.13 7.75 -3.90
N VAL A 48 -5.25 6.88 -4.38
CA VAL A 48 -3.94 6.59 -3.79
C VAL A 48 -2.91 6.43 -4.90
N ARG A 49 -1.64 6.41 -4.54
CA ARG A 49 -0.55 5.96 -5.39
C ARG A 49 0.15 4.80 -4.69
N VAL A 50 0.39 3.72 -5.43
CA VAL A 50 1.06 2.52 -4.92
C VAL A 50 2.52 2.56 -5.34
N ILE A 51 3.41 2.45 -4.37
CA ILE A 51 4.85 2.42 -4.59
C ILE A 51 5.33 1.06 -4.12
N GLY A 52 5.73 0.23 -5.07
CA GLY A 52 6.28 -1.10 -4.81
C GLY A 52 7.79 -1.07 -4.73
N ALA A 53 8.35 -1.69 -3.69
CA ALA A 53 9.73 -2.12 -3.72
C ALA A 53 9.78 -3.49 -4.41
N HIS A 54 9.59 -3.57 -5.73
CA HIS A 54 9.79 -4.84 -6.43
C HIS A 54 11.30 -5.13 -6.49
N SER A 55 11.82 -5.69 -5.40
CA SER A 55 13.10 -6.39 -5.41
C SER A 55 12.83 -7.88 -5.24
N SER A 56 13.71 -8.72 -5.78
CA SER A 56 13.70 -10.18 -5.59
C SER A 56 13.78 -10.63 -4.11
N ARG A 57 13.86 -9.69 -3.16
CA ARG A 57 14.03 -9.93 -1.72
C ARG A 57 13.01 -9.20 -0.84
N SER A 58 12.09 -8.40 -1.39
CA SER A 58 11.13 -7.65 -0.58
C SER A 58 9.80 -7.52 -1.30
N ASP A 59 8.78 -8.18 -0.76
CA ASP A 59 7.39 -8.13 -1.23
C ASP A 59 6.61 -6.97 -0.58
N TRP A 60 7.26 -5.84 -0.34
CA TRP A 60 6.68 -4.71 0.38
C TRP A 60 6.23 -3.61 -0.57
N TYR A 61 5.13 -2.98 -0.23
CA TYR A 61 4.63 -1.79 -0.91
C TYR A 61 4.08 -0.80 0.10
N VAL A 62 4.04 0.46 -0.33
CA VAL A 62 3.43 1.55 0.42
C VAL A 62 2.36 2.20 -0.45
N CYS A 63 1.22 2.49 0.15
CA CYS A 63 0.22 3.36 -0.43
C CYS A 63 0.42 4.75 0.16
N ILE A 64 0.41 5.76 -0.69
CA ILE A 64 0.57 7.17 -0.33
C ILE A 64 -0.52 8.01 -1.01
N PRO A 65 -0.76 9.26 -0.55
CA PRO A 65 -1.63 10.18 -1.28
C PRO A 65 -1.19 10.33 -2.75
N PRO A 66 -2.13 10.50 -3.70
CA PRO A 66 -1.83 10.48 -5.13
C PRO A 66 -0.89 11.61 -5.57
N GLY A 67 -0.91 12.75 -4.85
CA GLY A 67 -0.01 13.88 -5.07
C GLY A 67 1.27 13.86 -4.22
N ALA A 68 1.43 12.89 -3.32
CA ALA A 68 2.61 12.81 -2.47
C ALA A 68 3.81 12.22 -3.23
N THR A 69 4.99 12.70 -2.89
CA THR A 69 6.27 12.10 -3.28
C THR A 69 6.75 11.21 -2.15
N TRP A 70 7.28 10.04 -2.50
CA TRP A 70 7.93 9.13 -1.56
C TRP A 70 9.36 8.93 -2.02
N ASP A 71 10.29 9.59 -1.34
CA ASP A 71 11.72 9.38 -1.56
C ASP A 71 12.11 8.01 -0.98
N TYR A 72 11.90 6.95 -1.77
CA TYR A 72 12.34 5.59 -1.45
C TYR A 72 13.85 5.57 -1.09
N GLU A 73 14.65 6.41 -1.76
CA GLU A 73 16.10 6.49 -1.57
C GLU A 73 16.52 7.08 -0.22
N ARG A 74 15.74 7.98 0.40
CA ARG A 74 16.12 8.56 1.71
C ARG A 74 15.93 7.60 2.88
N GLN A 75 14.94 6.72 2.83
CA GLN A 75 14.70 5.74 3.91
C GLN A 75 15.53 4.47 3.76
N ALA A 76 15.90 4.06 2.53
CA ALA A 76 16.64 2.82 2.30
C ALA A 76 18.16 2.93 2.59
N PHE A 77 18.75 4.13 2.57
CA PHE A 77 20.20 4.34 2.65
C PHE A 77 20.68 5.27 3.78
N SER A 78 19.82 5.67 4.73
CA SER A 78 20.23 6.44 5.91
C SER A 78 20.63 5.56 7.11
N ARG A 79 21.19 4.38 6.84
CA ARG A 79 21.86 3.52 7.83
C ARG A 79 23.29 3.23 7.41
#